data_AF-A0A139N1E1-F1
#
_entry.id   AF-A0A139N1E1-F1
#
_cell.length_a   1.000
_cell.length_b   1.000
_cell.length_c   1.000
_cell.angle_alpha   90.00
_cell.angle_beta   90.00
_cell.angle_gamma   90.00
#
_symmetry.space_group_name_H-M   'P 1'
#
loop_
_entity.id
_entity.type
_entity.pdbx_description
1 polymer ?
#
loop_
_entity_poly.entity_id
_entity_poly.type
_entity_poly.pdbx_seq_one_letter_code
_entity_poly.pdbx_strand_id
1 'polypeptide(L)'
;MMKKEEFLKRMKKEFPDAQKNETKSYTSFQVKKNSNGKLQNFIEIHFQKEGIKIGIISKCLNKSELSKFDKKPATHRWTLDAEYVITSEEKFNEILPYINKSYLFIKGEGSKEIKMPENIDKYKNILLSSKNIILRGAPGTGKTYLARQIARELTGGNEEQIDFVQFHPSYDYTDFVEGLRPLPSDDGQIGFGLQDGVFKKFCQKAKEAQKTGGQDNFEETWTKLTDAINEKQGQYLFPRSSVPASLNSQGNVKFDSPVATKEKVYLLYKGEDTNLKYETYQKIVLDHMKESYGLCDYISPTIDTDKKFVFVIDEINRGEISKIFGELFFSIDPGYRGKDGEVSTQYANLHETDDKFYIPKNIYIIGTMNDIDRSVDTFDFAMRRRFRFVEITAESQLGMLDEPLGDGAEEAKMRLRNLNAAIEKVEELNSHYHVGPSYFLKLQEVDFDYKLFWSDYIKPLLEDYLRGSYEEVETLETLKKAFDKTSNERTNQSITGDNEGDGNDDTDNR
;
A
#
# COMPACT_ATOMS: atom_id res chain seq x y z
N MET A 1 -14.95 32.55 -19.71
CA MET A 1 -13.50 32.81 -19.59
C MET A 1 -13.28 33.64 -18.33
N MET A 2 -12.46 33.16 -17.39
CA MET A 2 -12.24 33.85 -16.11
C MET A 2 -11.61 35.23 -16.37
N LYS A 3 -12.15 36.28 -15.77
CA LYS A 3 -11.62 37.65 -15.97
C LYS A 3 -10.27 37.78 -15.26
N LYS A 4 -9.38 38.63 -15.78
CA LYS A 4 -8.06 38.89 -15.17
C LYS A 4 -8.16 39.22 -13.68
N GLU A 5 -9.06 40.13 -13.30
CA GLU A 5 -9.23 40.56 -11.91
C GLU A 5 -9.73 39.45 -11.00
N GLU A 6 -10.65 38.62 -11.50
CA GLU A 6 -11.21 37.47 -10.79
C GLU A 6 -10.15 36.40 -10.52
N PHE A 7 -9.34 36.07 -11.53
CA PHE A 7 -8.22 35.14 -11.40
C PHE A 7 -7.21 35.64 -10.36
N LEU A 8 -6.81 36.92 -10.44
CA LEU A 8 -5.83 37.49 -9.52
C LEU A 8 -6.37 37.57 -8.08
N LYS A 9 -7.67 37.88 -7.90
CA LYS A 9 -8.32 37.88 -6.58
C LYS A 9 -8.34 36.48 -5.98
N ARG A 10 -8.65 35.47 -6.79
CA ARG A 10 -8.64 34.07 -6.37
C ARG A 10 -7.25 33.59 -5.99
N MET A 11 -6.25 33.86 -6.82
CA MET A 11 -4.84 33.56 -6.49
C MET A 11 -4.40 34.19 -5.17
N LYS A 12 -4.84 35.42 -4.86
CA LYS A 12 -4.53 36.06 -3.58
C LYS A 12 -5.31 35.46 -2.41
N LYS A 13 -6.49 34.89 -2.64
CA LYS A 13 -7.27 34.14 -1.64
C LYS A 13 -6.62 32.79 -1.32
N GLU A 14 -6.20 32.05 -2.35
CA GLU A 14 -5.56 30.73 -2.20
C GLU A 14 -4.13 30.85 -1.61
N PHE A 15 -3.41 31.93 -1.94
CA PHE A 15 -2.04 32.17 -1.49
C PHE A 15 -1.93 33.53 -0.77
N PRO A 16 -2.45 33.67 0.46
CA PRO A 16 -2.61 34.96 1.14
C PRO A 16 -1.29 35.66 1.44
N ASP A 17 -0.21 34.92 1.69
CA ASP A 17 1.13 35.44 1.95
C ASP A 17 1.97 35.67 0.68
N ALA A 18 1.48 35.26 -0.49
CA ALA A 18 2.16 35.47 -1.75
C ALA A 18 2.14 36.94 -2.17
N GLN A 19 3.29 37.45 -2.60
CA GLN A 19 3.45 38.80 -3.10
C GLN A 19 3.29 38.81 -4.63
N LYS A 20 2.38 39.65 -5.11
CA LYS A 20 2.18 39.85 -6.54
C LYS A 20 3.29 40.74 -7.09
N ASN A 21 3.89 40.33 -8.20
CA ASN A 21 4.84 41.12 -8.96
C ASN A 21 4.36 41.26 -10.42
N GLU A 22 4.55 42.43 -11.03
CA GLU A 22 4.18 42.68 -12.42
C GLU A 22 5.40 43.12 -13.22
N THR A 23 5.67 42.43 -14.32
CA THR A 23 6.71 42.80 -15.29
C THR A 23 6.07 43.27 -16.58
N LYS A 24 6.89 43.81 -17.51
CA LYS A 24 6.43 44.15 -18.87
C LYS A 24 5.94 42.94 -19.68
N SER A 25 6.24 41.71 -19.25
CA SER A 25 5.99 40.48 -20.02
C SER A 25 4.99 39.53 -19.37
N TYR A 26 4.87 39.54 -18.04
CA TYR A 26 3.98 38.65 -17.28
C TYR A 26 3.74 39.17 -15.85
N THR A 27 2.67 38.67 -15.22
CA THR A 27 2.40 38.81 -13.79
C THR A 27 2.89 37.56 -13.06
N SER A 28 3.50 37.67 -11.88
CA SER A 28 3.87 36.51 -11.06
C SER A 28 3.40 36.65 -9.62
N PHE A 29 3.29 35.51 -8.94
CA PHE A 29 3.19 35.47 -7.49
C PHE A 29 4.46 34.87 -6.91
N GLN A 30 4.96 35.51 -5.86
CA GLN A 30 6.23 35.22 -5.22
C GLN A 30 6.05 34.88 -3.76
N VAL A 31 6.84 33.94 -3.26
CA VAL A 31 6.87 33.60 -1.84
C VAL A 31 8.31 33.43 -1.38
N LYS A 32 8.55 33.59 -0.07
CA LYS A 32 9.86 33.37 0.55
C LYS A 32 9.94 31.96 1.15
N LYS A 33 11.13 31.37 1.12
CA LYS A 33 11.41 30.08 1.78
C LYS A 33 11.32 30.16 3.32
N ASN A 34 11.69 31.30 3.90
CA ASN A 34 11.61 31.59 5.34
C ASN A 34 11.59 33.12 5.53
N SER A 35 11.49 33.62 6.78
CA SER A 35 11.46 35.06 7.11
C SER A 35 12.61 35.86 6.46
N ASN A 36 13.78 35.24 6.30
CA ASN A 36 15.00 35.82 5.73
C ASN A 36 15.26 35.42 4.26
N GLY A 37 14.34 34.71 3.61
CA GLY A 37 14.51 34.16 2.28
C GLY A 37 14.29 35.20 1.16
N LYS A 38 14.93 35.00 0.01
CA LYS A 38 14.64 35.76 -1.21
C LYS A 38 13.27 35.36 -1.75
N LEU A 39 12.52 36.33 -2.28
CA LEU A 39 11.29 36.09 -3.01
C LEU A 39 11.59 35.31 -4.30
N GLN A 40 10.86 34.23 -4.52
CA GLN A 40 10.96 33.42 -5.74
C GLN A 40 9.56 33.23 -6.33
N ASN A 41 9.48 33.24 -7.66
CA ASN A 41 8.23 32.98 -8.38
C ASN A 41 7.86 31.51 -8.17
N PHE A 42 6.63 31.24 -7.74
CA PHE A 42 6.05 29.89 -7.80
C PHE A 42 5.05 29.75 -8.95
N ILE A 43 4.55 30.87 -9.47
CA ILE A 43 3.70 30.91 -10.65
C ILE A 43 3.96 32.19 -11.45
N GLU A 44 4.02 32.05 -12.77
CA GLU A 44 4.09 33.13 -13.74
C GLU A 44 2.86 33.06 -14.64
N ILE A 45 2.26 34.20 -14.97
CA ILE A 45 0.92 34.31 -15.55
C ILE A 45 0.96 35.30 -16.71
N HIS A 46 0.46 34.88 -17.87
CA HIS A 46 0.28 35.73 -19.03
C HIS A 46 -1.15 35.60 -19.57
N PHE A 47 -1.88 36.71 -19.54
CA PHE A 47 -3.27 36.77 -19.97
C PHE A 47 -3.31 36.93 -21.49
N GLN A 48 -3.93 35.97 -22.18
CA GLN A 48 -4.10 35.95 -23.63
C GLN A 48 -5.58 36.01 -24.01
N LYS A 49 -5.88 36.18 -25.30
CA LYS A 49 -7.27 36.19 -25.80
C LYS A 49 -7.96 34.82 -25.69
N GLU A 50 -7.19 33.73 -25.76
CA GLU A 50 -7.70 32.35 -25.81
C GLU A 50 -7.60 31.61 -24.46
N GLY A 51 -6.95 32.20 -23.46
CA GLY A 51 -6.74 31.56 -22.16
C GLY A 51 -5.84 32.37 -21.24
N ILE A 52 -5.63 31.83 -20.04
CA ILE A 52 -4.61 32.30 -19.10
C ILE A 52 -3.46 31.30 -19.16
N LYS A 53 -2.34 31.72 -19.73
CA LYS A 53 -1.13 30.89 -19.78
C LYS A 53 -0.40 31.00 -18.45
N ILE A 54 -0.06 29.87 -17.85
CA ILE A 54 0.69 29.83 -16.59
C ILE A 54 1.98 29.03 -16.73
N GLY A 55 2.99 29.40 -15.95
CA GLY A 55 4.22 28.65 -15.75
C GLY A 55 4.37 28.28 -14.28
N ILE A 56 4.76 27.04 -13.99
CA ILE A 56 5.08 26.53 -12.65
C ILE A 56 6.41 25.74 -12.66
N ILE A 57 6.92 25.37 -11.47
CA ILE A 57 8.20 24.68 -11.32
C ILE A 57 8.04 23.20 -11.68
N SER A 58 8.64 22.73 -12.76
CA SER A 58 8.57 21.33 -13.20
C SER A 58 9.13 20.35 -12.17
N LYS A 59 10.16 20.77 -11.42
CA LYS A 59 10.83 19.94 -10.40
C LYS A 59 9.94 19.52 -9.23
N CYS A 60 8.79 20.18 -9.02
CA CYS A 60 7.84 19.78 -7.98
C CYS A 60 6.82 18.73 -8.45
N LEU A 61 6.86 18.33 -9.72
CA LEU A 61 5.92 17.40 -10.33
C LEU A 61 6.57 16.04 -10.57
N ASN A 62 5.81 14.96 -10.37
CA ASN A 62 6.25 13.62 -10.77
C ASN A 62 6.07 13.39 -12.28
N LYS A 63 6.50 12.24 -12.82
CA LYS A 63 6.45 11.97 -14.27
C LYS A 63 5.03 12.00 -14.86
N SER A 64 4.02 11.48 -14.17
CA SER A 64 2.63 11.44 -14.66
C SER A 64 1.91 12.78 -14.51
N GLU A 65 2.35 13.62 -13.57
CA GLU A 65 1.87 14.98 -13.42
C GLU A 65 2.48 15.91 -14.46
N LEU A 66 3.79 15.77 -14.70
CA LEU A 66 4.51 16.57 -15.69
C LEU A 66 3.97 16.34 -17.11
N SER A 67 3.45 15.16 -17.43
CA SER A 67 2.82 14.90 -18.74
C SER A 67 1.54 15.71 -18.99
N LYS A 68 0.98 16.36 -17.97
CA LYS A 68 -0.15 17.30 -18.11
C LYS A 68 0.28 18.70 -18.51
N PHE A 69 1.58 18.99 -18.48
CA PHE A 69 2.15 20.30 -18.76
C PHE A 69 2.98 20.26 -20.03
N ASP A 70 2.92 21.34 -20.79
CA ASP A 70 3.79 21.51 -21.95
C ASP A 70 5.18 21.98 -21.49
N LYS A 71 6.22 21.52 -22.19
CA LYS A 71 7.56 22.09 -22.01
C LYS A 71 7.56 23.49 -22.59
N LYS A 72 8.00 24.44 -21.78
CA LYS A 72 8.05 25.85 -22.16
C LYS A 72 8.99 26.08 -23.37
N PRO A 73 8.57 26.88 -24.39
CA PRO A 73 9.45 27.29 -25.50
C PRO A 73 10.60 28.20 -25.03
N ALA A 74 11.79 28.04 -25.62
CA ALA A 74 13.01 28.79 -25.28
C ALA A 74 12.88 30.33 -25.42
N THR A 75 11.84 30.82 -26.09
CA THR A 75 11.64 32.24 -26.42
C THR A 75 10.96 33.07 -25.31
N HIS A 76 10.42 32.44 -24.26
CA HIS A 76 9.69 33.16 -23.21
C HIS A 76 10.62 33.53 -22.03
N ARG A 77 10.67 34.82 -21.65
CA ARG A 77 11.48 35.39 -20.53
C ARG A 77 11.06 34.94 -19.12
N TRP A 78 10.23 33.90 -19.03
CA TRP A 78 9.77 33.29 -17.78
C TRP A 78 10.91 32.56 -17.08
N THR A 79 10.81 32.43 -15.77
CA THR A 79 11.77 31.68 -14.95
C THR A 79 11.31 30.25 -14.66
N LEU A 80 10.02 29.94 -14.89
CA LEU A 80 9.39 28.64 -14.64
C LEU A 80 9.27 27.81 -15.94
N ASP A 81 9.25 26.48 -15.84
CA ASP A 81 9.58 25.54 -16.92
C ASP A 81 8.50 24.50 -17.28
N ALA A 82 7.41 24.41 -16.51
CA ALA A 82 6.21 23.64 -16.86
C ALA A 82 5.03 24.58 -17.17
N GLU A 83 4.45 24.48 -18.36
CA GLU A 83 3.47 25.41 -18.90
C GLU A 83 2.06 24.78 -19.01
N TYR A 84 1.02 25.57 -18.73
CA TYR A 84 -0.38 25.16 -18.89
C TYR A 84 -1.27 26.32 -19.34
N VAL A 85 -2.31 26.04 -20.12
CA VAL A 85 -3.29 27.04 -20.58
C VAL A 85 -4.64 26.80 -19.91
N ILE A 86 -5.08 27.77 -19.12
CA ILE A 86 -6.37 27.73 -18.42
C ILE A 86 -7.42 28.40 -19.29
N THR A 87 -8.40 27.62 -19.74
CA THR A 87 -9.48 28.07 -20.63
C THR A 87 -10.83 28.23 -19.92
N SER A 88 -11.01 27.55 -18.79
CA SER A 88 -12.24 27.56 -17.97
C SER A 88 -11.94 27.53 -16.47
N GLU A 89 -12.97 27.73 -15.65
CA GLU A 89 -12.86 27.61 -14.19
C GLU A 89 -12.64 26.17 -13.72
N GLU A 90 -13.23 25.19 -14.39
CA GLU A 90 -12.95 23.77 -14.14
C GLU A 90 -11.48 23.44 -14.36
N LYS A 91 -10.88 23.96 -15.45
CA LYS A 91 -9.45 23.83 -15.71
C LYS A 91 -8.58 24.54 -14.68
N PHE A 92 -9.06 25.65 -14.12
CA PHE A 92 -8.39 26.29 -12.99
C PHE A 92 -8.39 25.38 -11.75
N ASN A 93 -9.53 24.81 -11.40
CA ASN A 93 -9.65 23.89 -10.26
C ASN A 93 -8.80 22.62 -10.46
N GLU A 94 -8.75 22.09 -11.69
CA GLU A 94 -7.90 20.94 -12.05
C GLU A 94 -6.42 21.26 -11.85
N ILE A 95 -5.98 22.47 -12.20
CA ILE A 95 -4.56 22.84 -12.18
C ILE A 95 -4.08 23.40 -10.83
N LEU A 96 -5.00 23.89 -9.99
CA LEU A 96 -4.72 24.53 -8.70
C LEU A 96 -3.84 23.68 -7.76
N PRO A 97 -4.02 22.35 -7.63
CA PRO A 97 -3.14 21.51 -6.82
C PRO A 97 -1.66 21.57 -7.25
N TYR A 98 -1.39 21.70 -8.54
CA TYR A 98 -0.02 21.77 -9.07
C TYR A 98 0.60 23.16 -8.88
N ILE A 99 -0.21 24.21 -8.97
CA ILE A 99 0.19 25.56 -8.55
C ILE A 99 0.60 25.54 -7.07
N ASN A 100 -0.18 24.86 -6.22
CA ASN A 100 0.13 24.69 -4.81
C ASN A 100 1.43 23.91 -4.59
N LYS A 101 1.70 22.84 -5.34
CA LYS A 101 2.99 22.13 -5.29
C LYS A 101 4.17 23.05 -5.59
N SER A 102 4.05 23.91 -6.61
CA SER A 102 5.06 24.91 -6.96
C SER A 102 5.27 25.93 -5.83
N TYR A 103 4.18 26.39 -5.20
CA TYR A 103 4.22 27.28 -4.04
C TYR A 103 4.94 26.65 -2.84
N LEU A 104 4.57 25.44 -2.47
CA LEU A 104 5.17 24.69 -1.35
C LEU A 104 6.63 24.36 -1.62
N PHE A 105 6.99 24.05 -2.87
CA PHE A 105 8.38 23.82 -3.26
C PHE A 105 9.28 25.01 -2.94
N ILE A 106 8.84 26.25 -3.26
CA ILE A 106 9.58 27.47 -2.91
C ILE A 106 9.66 27.68 -1.39
N LYS A 107 8.58 27.39 -0.66
CA LYS A 107 8.57 27.44 0.80
C LYS A 107 9.54 26.46 1.46
N GLY A 108 10.16 25.55 0.71
CA GLY A 108 10.93 24.44 1.29
C GLY A 108 10.03 23.43 1.99
N GLU A 109 8.74 23.46 1.67
CA GLU A 109 7.68 22.58 2.14
C GLU A 109 7.27 21.60 1.04
N GLY A 110 8.08 21.48 -0.04
CA GLY A 110 7.88 20.63 -1.22
C GLY A 110 7.96 19.11 -0.97
N SER A 111 7.84 18.73 0.29
CA SER A 111 7.61 17.37 0.79
C SER A 111 6.77 17.48 2.07
N LYS A 112 5.72 18.29 2.07
CA LYS A 112 4.62 18.11 3.00
C LYS A 112 3.71 17.04 2.41
N GLU A 113 4.15 15.79 2.60
CA GLU A 113 3.21 14.81 3.15
C GLU A 113 2.41 15.51 4.24
N ILE A 114 1.10 15.24 4.27
CA ILE A 114 0.22 15.55 5.39
C ILE A 114 1.06 15.42 6.66
N LYS A 115 1.23 16.51 7.41
CA LYS A 115 2.05 16.46 8.62
C LYS A 115 1.28 15.61 9.63
N MET A 116 1.55 14.31 9.66
CA MET A 116 1.01 13.37 10.62
C MET A 116 1.74 12.00 10.62
N PRO A 117 2.06 11.40 11.77
CA PRO A 117 2.61 11.95 13.01
C PRO A 117 4.15 11.94 12.99
N GLU A 118 4.80 12.54 13.99
CA GLU A 118 6.25 12.50 14.27
C GLU A 118 6.86 11.08 14.47
N ASN A 119 6.24 10.00 13.96
CA ASN A 119 6.58 8.63 14.31
C ASN A 119 6.54 7.60 13.17
N ILE A 120 6.40 7.99 11.90
CA ILE A 120 6.43 7.01 10.79
C ILE A 120 7.77 6.27 10.74
N ASP A 121 8.87 6.96 11.01
CA ASP A 121 10.21 6.39 11.07
C ASP A 121 10.34 5.32 12.14
N LYS A 122 9.68 5.47 13.29
CA LYS A 122 9.64 4.42 14.32
C LYS A 122 9.01 3.16 13.76
N TYR A 123 7.82 3.25 13.16
CA TYR A 123 7.13 2.07 12.63
C TYR A 123 7.85 1.46 11.44
N LYS A 124 8.43 2.29 10.58
CA LYS A 124 9.33 1.89 9.48
C LYS A 124 10.54 1.12 10.00
N ASN A 125 11.21 1.62 11.04
CA ASN A 125 12.37 0.96 11.64
C ASN A 125 12.00 -0.36 12.32
N ILE A 126 10.84 -0.41 12.99
CA ILE A 126 10.28 -1.65 13.52
C ILE A 126 10.10 -2.65 12.37
N LEU A 127 9.42 -2.26 11.28
CA LEU A 127 9.21 -3.10 10.12
C LEU A 127 10.52 -3.56 9.46
N LEU A 128 11.50 -2.66 9.35
CA LEU A 128 12.82 -2.97 8.81
C LEU A 128 13.51 -4.08 9.61
N SER A 129 13.41 -4.00 10.94
CA SER A 129 14.02 -4.97 11.86
C SER A 129 13.27 -6.29 11.96
N SER A 130 11.93 -6.28 11.97
CA SER A 130 11.13 -7.48 12.20
C SER A 130 10.62 -8.14 10.92
N LYS A 131 10.67 -7.44 9.78
CA LYS A 131 10.10 -7.81 8.47
C LYS A 131 8.57 -7.96 8.43
N ASN A 132 7.96 -8.33 9.55
CA ASN A 132 6.52 -8.50 9.72
C ASN A 132 6.07 -7.71 10.94
N ILE A 133 5.02 -6.91 10.78
CA ILE A 133 4.36 -6.24 11.91
C ILE A 133 2.84 -6.41 11.82
N ILE A 134 2.18 -6.38 12.97
CA ILE A 134 0.73 -6.22 13.07
C ILE A 134 0.48 -4.91 13.82
N LEU A 135 -0.15 -3.96 13.15
CA LEU A 135 -0.67 -2.75 13.76
C LEU A 135 -2.04 -3.08 14.36
N ARG A 136 -2.11 -3.10 15.69
CA ARG A 136 -3.34 -3.36 16.44
C ARG A 136 -3.78 -2.11 17.19
N GLY A 137 -5.06 -2.02 17.53
CA GLY A 137 -5.58 -0.91 18.30
C GLY A 137 -7.08 -0.74 18.11
N ALA A 138 -7.64 0.19 18.85
CA ALA A 138 -9.06 0.53 18.78
C ALA A 138 -9.49 1.00 17.37
N PRO A 139 -10.78 0.91 17.00
CA PRO A 139 -11.27 1.36 15.70
C PRO A 139 -11.02 2.86 15.46
N GLY A 140 -10.77 3.22 14.20
CA GLY A 140 -10.56 4.63 13.82
C GLY A 140 -9.22 5.24 14.25
N THR A 141 -8.24 4.44 14.70
CA THR A 141 -6.87 4.92 14.97
C THR A 141 -6.01 5.05 13.72
N GLY A 142 -6.59 4.95 12.51
CA GLY A 142 -5.87 5.19 11.26
C GLY A 142 -4.84 4.10 10.89
N LYS A 143 -4.94 2.89 11.44
CA LYS A 143 -3.97 1.79 11.21
C LYS A 143 -3.76 1.45 9.72
N THR A 144 -4.85 1.29 8.96
CA THR A 144 -4.78 1.02 7.51
C THR A 144 -4.11 2.16 6.75
N TYR A 145 -4.39 3.41 7.14
CA TYR A 145 -3.76 4.58 6.56
C TYR A 145 -2.26 4.60 6.87
N LEU A 146 -1.88 4.38 8.13
CA LEU A 146 -0.49 4.30 8.59
C LEU A 146 0.28 3.17 7.87
N ALA A 147 -0.34 2.00 7.70
CA ALA A 147 0.25 0.88 6.96
C ALA A 147 0.60 1.26 5.51
N ARG A 148 -0.31 1.94 4.82
CA ARG A 148 -0.09 2.44 3.44
C ARG A 148 1.01 3.50 3.38
N GLN A 149 1.08 4.40 4.37
CA GLN A 149 2.15 5.38 4.42
C GLN A 149 3.52 4.72 4.65
N ILE A 150 3.63 3.79 5.59
CA ILE A 150 4.87 3.03 5.83
C ILE A 150 5.29 2.30 4.56
N ALA A 151 4.34 1.67 3.85
CA ALA A 151 4.61 0.98 2.60
C ALA A 151 5.16 1.92 1.52
N ARG A 152 4.55 3.09 1.34
CA ARG A 152 5.01 4.12 0.39
C ARG A 152 6.40 4.63 0.73
N GLU A 153 6.62 4.98 1.99
CA GLU A 153 7.92 5.49 2.45
C GLU A 153 9.03 4.44 2.28
N LEU A 154 8.75 3.16 2.58
CA LEU A 154 9.73 2.07 2.46
C LEU A 154 10.12 1.75 1.01
N THR A 155 9.22 2.01 0.06
CA THR A 155 9.38 1.72 -1.37
C THR A 155 9.71 2.96 -2.20
N GLY A 156 9.84 4.14 -1.59
CA GLY A 156 9.99 5.40 -2.30
C GLY A 156 8.78 5.78 -3.17
N GLY A 157 7.60 5.28 -2.80
CA GLY A 157 6.33 5.55 -3.48
C GLY A 157 6.09 4.73 -4.75
N ASN A 158 6.87 3.66 -4.99
CA ASN A 158 6.66 2.79 -6.12
C ASN A 158 5.51 1.80 -5.86
N GLU A 159 4.34 2.10 -6.42
CA GLU A 159 3.13 1.29 -6.28
C GLU A 159 3.30 -0.14 -6.84
N GLU A 160 4.23 -0.42 -7.77
CA GLU A 160 4.50 -1.81 -8.22
C GLU A 160 5.13 -2.70 -7.14
N GLN A 161 5.66 -2.08 -6.08
CA GLN A 161 6.30 -2.76 -4.96
C GLN A 161 5.36 -2.92 -3.76
N ILE A 162 4.10 -2.49 -3.90
CA ILE A 162 3.10 -2.50 -2.83
C ILE A 162 1.89 -3.27 -3.34
N ASP A 163 1.45 -4.29 -2.59
CA ASP A 163 0.14 -4.90 -2.80
C ASP A 163 -0.67 -4.85 -1.50
N PHE A 164 -2.00 -4.81 -1.66
CA PHE A 164 -2.95 -4.67 -0.56
C PHE A 164 -4.07 -5.70 -0.70
N VAL A 165 -4.38 -6.38 0.39
CA VAL A 165 -5.54 -7.28 0.50
C VAL A 165 -6.28 -6.98 1.80
N GLN A 166 -7.56 -7.33 1.84
CA GLN A 166 -8.33 -7.35 3.08
C GLN A 166 -8.84 -8.77 3.31
N PHE A 167 -8.59 -9.32 4.49
CA PHE A 167 -9.09 -10.64 4.84
C PHE A 167 -10.56 -10.59 5.24
N HIS A 168 -11.28 -11.64 4.87
CA HIS A 168 -12.66 -11.90 5.24
C HIS A 168 -12.80 -13.37 5.64
N PRO A 169 -13.87 -13.76 6.37
CA PRO A 169 -14.01 -15.12 6.89
C PRO A 169 -13.95 -16.23 5.82
N SER A 170 -14.35 -15.92 4.58
CA SER A 170 -14.29 -16.85 3.45
C SER A 170 -12.98 -16.83 2.67
N TYR A 171 -11.99 -16.04 3.09
CA TYR A 171 -10.72 -15.90 2.37
C TYR A 171 -9.87 -17.15 2.62
N ASP A 172 -9.30 -17.74 1.59
CA ASP A 172 -8.61 -19.03 1.72
C ASP A 172 -7.26 -19.11 0.98
N TYR A 173 -6.65 -20.29 1.06
CA TYR A 173 -5.39 -20.60 0.41
C TYR A 173 -5.44 -20.41 -1.12
N THR A 174 -6.57 -20.73 -1.75
CA THR A 174 -6.72 -20.71 -3.21
C THR A 174 -6.73 -19.30 -3.78
N ASP A 175 -7.16 -18.32 -2.98
CA ASP A 175 -7.08 -16.90 -3.31
C ASP A 175 -5.69 -16.30 -3.03
N PHE A 176 -5.04 -16.77 -1.97
CA PHE A 176 -3.81 -16.16 -1.48
C PHE A 176 -2.55 -16.72 -2.12
N VAL A 177 -2.45 -18.04 -2.19
CA VAL A 177 -1.24 -18.77 -2.62
C VAL A 177 -1.41 -19.30 -4.03
N GLU A 178 -2.32 -20.25 -4.25
CA GLU A 178 -2.65 -20.82 -5.56
C GLU A 178 -3.84 -21.76 -5.48
N GLY A 179 -4.58 -21.92 -6.58
CA GLY A 179 -5.67 -22.87 -6.65
C GLY A 179 -6.17 -23.13 -8.06
N LEU A 180 -7.01 -24.17 -8.21
CA LEU A 180 -7.63 -24.51 -9.48
C LEU A 180 -8.80 -23.58 -9.77
N ARG A 181 -8.76 -22.91 -10.93
CA ARG A 181 -9.81 -22.01 -11.39
C ARG A 181 -10.31 -22.42 -12.78
N PRO A 182 -11.59 -22.20 -13.09
CA PRO A 182 -12.12 -22.52 -14.41
C PRO A 182 -11.41 -21.70 -15.49
N LEU A 183 -11.01 -22.36 -16.57
CA LEU A 183 -10.46 -21.72 -17.77
C LEU A 183 -11.60 -21.49 -18.78
N PRO A 184 -11.65 -20.31 -19.40
CA PRO A 184 -12.57 -20.09 -20.52
C PRO A 184 -12.21 -21.05 -21.66
N SER A 185 -13.22 -21.70 -22.24
CA SER A 185 -13.07 -22.59 -23.39
C SER A 185 -14.15 -22.25 -24.41
N ASP A 186 -13.74 -22.13 -25.67
CA ASP A 186 -14.63 -21.81 -26.79
C ASP A 186 -15.59 -22.96 -27.13
N ASP A 187 -15.30 -24.17 -26.64
CA ASP A 187 -16.03 -25.41 -26.96
C ASP A 187 -17.12 -25.77 -25.93
N GLY A 188 -17.39 -24.89 -24.95
CA GLY A 188 -18.40 -25.12 -23.90
C GLY A 188 -18.00 -26.12 -22.81
N GLN A 189 -16.78 -26.68 -22.86
CA GLN A 189 -16.23 -27.51 -21.78
C GLN A 189 -15.50 -26.66 -20.74
N ILE A 190 -15.89 -26.76 -19.47
CA ILE A 190 -15.20 -26.05 -18.38
C ILE A 190 -13.93 -26.83 -18.02
N GLY A 191 -12.77 -26.37 -18.48
CA GLY A 191 -11.47 -26.83 -18.01
C GLY A 191 -11.09 -26.16 -16.69
N PHE A 192 -10.22 -26.78 -15.89
CA PHE A 192 -9.63 -26.15 -14.71
C PHE A 192 -8.12 -25.97 -14.91
N GLY A 193 -7.62 -24.79 -14.59
CA GLY A 193 -6.20 -24.46 -14.63
C GLY A 193 -5.71 -24.00 -13.27
N LEU A 194 -4.48 -24.37 -12.93
CA LEU A 194 -3.82 -23.85 -11.73
C LEU A 194 -3.53 -22.36 -11.93
N GLN A 195 -3.92 -21.53 -10.98
CA GLN A 195 -3.66 -20.10 -10.99
C GLN A 195 -3.02 -19.66 -9.68
N ASP A 196 -1.98 -18.83 -9.81
CA ASP A 196 -1.33 -18.24 -8.65
C ASP A 196 -2.24 -17.22 -7.97
N GLY A 197 -2.28 -17.30 -6.65
CA GLY A 197 -2.94 -16.36 -5.77
C GLY A 197 -2.18 -15.04 -5.65
N VAL A 198 -2.80 -14.08 -4.96
CA VAL A 198 -2.29 -12.69 -4.89
C VAL A 198 -0.91 -12.60 -4.25
N PHE A 199 -0.64 -13.35 -3.19
CA PHE A 199 0.61 -13.28 -2.47
C PHE A 199 1.74 -14.04 -3.17
N LYS A 200 1.43 -15.17 -3.81
CA LYS A 200 2.40 -15.91 -4.63
C LYS A 200 2.87 -15.08 -5.82
N LYS A 201 1.93 -14.43 -6.53
CA LYS A 201 2.24 -13.46 -7.61
C LYS A 201 3.11 -12.31 -7.11
N PHE A 202 2.77 -11.74 -5.97
CA PHE A 202 3.57 -10.67 -5.36
C PHE A 202 4.99 -11.13 -5.02
N CYS A 203 5.15 -12.34 -4.49
CA CYS A 203 6.47 -12.91 -4.22
C CYS A 203 7.30 -13.13 -5.48
N GLN A 204 6.69 -13.60 -6.57
CA GLN A 204 7.37 -13.73 -7.87
C GLN A 204 7.83 -12.37 -8.38
N LYS A 205 6.96 -11.35 -8.36
CA LYS A 205 7.34 -9.96 -8.72
C LYS A 205 8.53 -9.47 -7.89
N ALA A 206 8.51 -9.72 -6.58
CA ALA A 206 9.60 -9.32 -5.69
C ALA A 206 10.91 -10.04 -6.01
N LYS A 207 10.88 -11.33 -6.41
CA LYS A 207 12.07 -12.09 -6.87
C LYS A 207 12.61 -11.53 -8.18
N GLU A 208 11.75 -11.31 -9.16
CA GLU A 208 12.16 -10.80 -10.47
C GLU A 208 12.76 -9.38 -10.34
N ALA A 209 12.20 -8.54 -9.47
CA ALA A 209 12.75 -7.21 -9.25
C ALA A 209 14.13 -7.19 -8.58
N GLN A 210 14.56 -8.29 -7.94
CA GLN A 210 15.93 -8.43 -7.41
C GLN A 210 16.96 -8.74 -8.48
N LYS A 211 16.52 -9.29 -9.61
CA LYS A 211 17.38 -9.63 -10.74
C LYS A 211 17.74 -8.36 -11.51
N THR A 212 19.02 -8.21 -11.80
CA THR A 212 19.58 -7.12 -12.62
C THR A 212 20.50 -7.69 -13.66
N GLY A 213 20.53 -7.06 -14.84
CA GLY A 213 21.18 -7.65 -15.99
C GLY A 213 20.55 -8.99 -16.37
N GLY A 214 21.31 -9.82 -17.05
CA GLY A 214 20.83 -11.07 -17.63
C GLY A 214 20.28 -10.88 -19.04
N GLN A 215 20.28 -11.97 -19.79
CA GLN A 215 19.82 -12.03 -21.17
C GLN A 215 19.11 -13.37 -21.34
N ASP A 216 17.82 -13.29 -21.63
CA ASP A 216 16.95 -14.45 -21.82
C ASP A 216 15.82 -14.05 -22.77
N ASN A 217 15.84 -14.59 -23.99
CA ASN A 217 14.76 -14.47 -24.97
C ASN A 217 14.13 -15.83 -25.29
N PHE A 218 14.15 -16.77 -24.33
CA PHE A 218 13.67 -18.13 -24.53
C PHE A 218 12.18 -18.18 -24.87
N GLU A 219 11.34 -17.49 -24.10
CA GLU A 219 9.88 -17.50 -24.34
C GLU A 219 9.50 -16.98 -25.72
N GLU A 220 10.09 -15.85 -26.14
CA GLU A 220 9.84 -15.27 -27.46
C GLU A 220 10.21 -16.25 -28.58
N THR A 221 11.37 -16.89 -28.47
CA THR A 221 11.85 -17.84 -29.49
C THR A 221 11.12 -19.17 -29.45
N TRP A 222 10.67 -19.61 -28.26
CA TRP A 222 9.83 -20.79 -28.09
C TRP A 222 8.48 -20.59 -28.79
N THR A 223 7.83 -19.44 -28.58
CA THR A 223 6.57 -19.10 -29.27
C THR A 223 6.72 -19.12 -30.79
N LYS A 224 7.77 -18.47 -31.33
CA LYS A 224 8.04 -18.49 -32.78
C LYS A 224 8.25 -19.90 -33.32
N LEU A 225 8.95 -20.76 -32.58
CA LEU A 225 9.13 -22.15 -32.95
C LEU A 225 7.79 -22.90 -32.95
N THR A 226 7.00 -22.79 -31.87
CA THR A 226 5.72 -23.51 -31.75
C THR A 226 4.72 -23.06 -32.81
N ASP A 227 4.68 -21.77 -33.15
CA ASP A 227 3.83 -21.24 -34.21
C ASP A 227 4.21 -21.87 -35.57
N ALA A 228 5.51 -21.92 -35.87
CA ALA A 228 6.00 -22.54 -37.11
C ALA A 228 5.72 -24.06 -37.18
N ILE A 229 5.76 -24.77 -36.04
CA ILE A 229 5.39 -26.19 -35.99
C ILE A 229 3.89 -26.38 -36.23
N ASN A 230 3.06 -25.53 -35.61
CA ASN A 230 1.60 -25.57 -35.78
C ASN A 230 1.19 -25.29 -37.23
N GLU A 231 1.82 -24.34 -37.91
CA GLU A 231 1.57 -24.05 -39.33
C GLU A 231 1.86 -25.25 -40.25
N LYS A 232 2.75 -26.16 -39.83
CA LYS A 232 3.16 -27.35 -40.61
C LYS A 232 2.33 -28.60 -40.30
N GLN A 233 1.23 -28.49 -39.55
CA GLN A 233 0.26 -29.56 -39.26
C GLN A 233 0.91 -30.90 -38.84
N GLY A 234 1.97 -30.84 -38.01
CA GLY A 234 2.60 -32.03 -37.43
C GLY A 234 3.61 -32.76 -38.32
N GLN A 235 4.05 -32.16 -39.43
CA GLN A 235 5.15 -32.65 -40.27
C GLN A 235 6.37 -31.72 -40.25
N TYR A 236 6.61 -31.04 -39.13
CA TYR A 236 7.74 -30.12 -39.03
C TYR A 236 9.06 -30.89 -38.95
N LEU A 237 9.96 -30.70 -39.92
CA LEU A 237 11.25 -31.39 -39.93
C LEU A 237 12.36 -30.47 -39.41
N PHE A 238 12.98 -30.87 -38.31
CA PHE A 238 14.17 -30.19 -37.79
C PHE A 238 15.40 -30.55 -38.64
N PRO A 239 16.31 -29.60 -38.95
CA PRO A 239 17.48 -29.87 -39.82
C PRO A 239 18.37 -31.04 -39.37
N ARG A 240 18.43 -31.32 -38.06
CA ARG A 240 19.23 -32.38 -37.43
C ARG A 240 18.43 -33.61 -37.03
N SER A 241 17.18 -33.73 -37.47
CA SER A 241 16.30 -34.88 -37.19
C SER A 241 15.74 -35.45 -38.48
N SER A 242 15.81 -36.78 -38.63
CA SER A 242 15.05 -37.50 -39.67
C SER A 242 13.61 -37.78 -39.26
N VAL A 243 13.26 -37.51 -38.00
CA VAL A 243 11.92 -37.73 -37.43
C VAL A 243 11.15 -36.41 -37.45
N PRO A 244 9.94 -36.37 -38.04
CA PRO A 244 9.09 -35.19 -38.02
C PRO A 244 8.59 -34.91 -36.60
N ALA A 245 8.37 -33.64 -36.32
CA ALA A 245 7.91 -33.17 -35.03
C ALA A 245 6.52 -32.55 -35.11
N SER A 246 5.78 -32.70 -34.03
CA SER A 246 4.49 -32.05 -33.78
C SER A 246 4.45 -31.46 -32.38
N LEU A 247 3.44 -30.63 -32.08
CA LEU A 247 3.16 -30.20 -30.71
C LEU A 247 2.18 -31.16 -30.06
N ASN A 248 2.40 -31.47 -28.78
CA ASN A 248 1.41 -32.16 -27.96
C ASN A 248 0.40 -31.15 -27.37
N SER A 249 -0.59 -31.64 -26.61
CA SER A 249 -1.61 -30.80 -25.96
C SER A 249 -1.08 -29.82 -24.93
N GLN A 250 0.16 -29.98 -24.46
CA GLN A 250 0.84 -29.10 -23.53
C GLN A 250 1.79 -28.11 -24.25
N GLY A 251 1.80 -28.10 -25.60
CA GLY A 251 2.70 -27.23 -26.37
C GLY A 251 4.18 -27.69 -26.39
N ASN A 252 4.46 -28.94 -25.99
CA ASN A 252 5.80 -29.52 -26.03
C ASN A 252 6.09 -30.16 -27.41
N VAL A 253 7.36 -30.17 -27.82
CA VAL A 253 7.78 -30.70 -29.13
C VAL A 253 7.96 -32.23 -29.07
N LYS A 254 7.20 -32.96 -29.88
CA LYS A 254 7.14 -34.43 -29.90
C LYS A 254 7.75 -35.01 -31.19
N PHE A 255 8.72 -35.92 -31.07
CA PHE A 255 9.41 -36.62 -32.16
C PHE A 255 9.17 -38.15 -32.13
N ASP A 256 7.92 -38.62 -32.05
CA ASP A 256 7.52 -40.03 -31.80
C ASP A 256 7.85 -40.59 -30.40
N SER A 257 9.12 -40.59 -29.96
CA SER A 257 9.59 -40.82 -28.58
C SER A 257 11.11 -40.60 -28.55
N PRO A 258 11.66 -39.66 -27.77
CA PRO A 258 11.12 -38.91 -26.63
C PRO A 258 10.51 -37.53 -26.98
N VAL A 259 9.86 -36.91 -25.99
CA VAL A 259 9.31 -35.55 -26.06
C VAL A 259 10.36 -34.54 -25.55
N ALA A 260 10.63 -33.51 -26.35
CA ALA A 260 11.40 -32.35 -25.92
C ALA A 260 10.45 -31.36 -25.23
N THR A 261 10.35 -31.48 -23.90
CA THR A 261 9.55 -30.54 -23.11
C THR A 261 10.22 -29.18 -23.06
N LYS A 262 9.41 -28.12 -23.09
CA LYS A 262 9.85 -26.72 -22.98
C LYS A 262 10.82 -26.51 -21.82
N GLU A 263 10.45 -27.05 -20.67
CA GLU A 263 11.25 -27.04 -19.44
C GLU A 263 12.65 -27.64 -19.64
N LYS A 264 12.76 -28.87 -20.18
CA LYS A 264 14.06 -29.54 -20.35
C LYS A 264 14.94 -28.83 -21.37
N VAL A 265 14.34 -28.26 -22.41
CA VAL A 265 15.06 -27.40 -23.37
C VAL A 265 15.54 -26.12 -22.69
N TYR A 266 14.75 -25.52 -21.80
CA TYR A 266 15.13 -24.33 -21.04
C TYR A 266 16.23 -24.60 -20.00
N LEU A 267 16.23 -25.76 -19.33
CA LEU A 267 17.32 -26.17 -18.44
C LEU A 267 18.64 -26.28 -19.21
N LEU A 268 18.63 -26.92 -20.39
CA LEU A 268 19.81 -26.96 -21.26
C LEU A 268 20.27 -25.58 -21.71
N TYR A 269 19.32 -24.70 -22.02
CA TYR A 269 19.61 -23.32 -22.41
C TYR A 269 20.38 -22.57 -21.31
N LYS A 270 19.99 -22.76 -20.05
CA LYS A 270 20.68 -22.18 -18.87
C LYS A 270 22.00 -22.88 -18.52
N GLY A 271 22.30 -24.02 -19.13
CA GLY A 271 23.44 -24.87 -18.79
C GLY A 271 23.25 -25.67 -17.49
N GLU A 272 22.00 -25.93 -17.11
CA GLU A 272 21.62 -26.72 -15.93
C GLU A 272 21.38 -28.21 -16.30
N ASP A 273 21.47 -29.10 -15.30
CA ASP A 273 21.25 -30.54 -15.49
C ASP A 273 19.77 -30.85 -15.77
N THR A 274 19.50 -31.65 -16.81
CA THR A 274 18.15 -32.04 -17.20
C THR A 274 17.64 -33.29 -16.48
N ASN A 275 18.51 -34.04 -15.80
CA ASN A 275 18.27 -35.39 -15.27
C ASN A 275 17.85 -36.41 -16.35
N LEU A 276 18.13 -36.14 -17.63
CA LEU A 276 17.86 -37.07 -18.73
C LEU A 276 19.09 -37.93 -19.01
N LYS A 277 18.87 -39.23 -19.26
CA LYS A 277 19.94 -40.13 -19.70
C LYS A 277 20.55 -39.71 -21.05
N TYR A 278 19.72 -39.17 -21.93
CA TYR A 278 20.11 -38.63 -23.24
C TYR A 278 19.29 -37.37 -23.55
N GLU A 279 19.96 -36.34 -24.04
CA GLU A 279 19.38 -35.01 -24.30
C GLU A 279 19.29 -34.69 -25.80
N THR A 280 19.38 -35.71 -26.65
CA THR A 280 19.56 -35.56 -28.11
C THR A 280 18.50 -34.67 -28.73
N TYR A 281 17.23 -34.88 -28.40
CA TYR A 281 16.12 -34.12 -28.98
C TYR A 281 15.97 -32.73 -28.38
N GLN A 282 16.22 -32.58 -27.08
CA GLN A 282 16.23 -31.28 -26.43
C GLN A 282 17.36 -30.40 -26.98
N LYS A 283 18.53 -30.98 -27.28
CA LYS A 283 19.65 -30.31 -27.98
C LYS A 283 19.29 -29.95 -29.41
N ILE A 284 18.64 -30.86 -30.17
CA ILE A 284 18.15 -30.55 -31.54
C ILE A 284 17.20 -29.34 -31.51
N VAL A 285 16.25 -29.31 -30.58
CA VAL A 285 15.33 -28.19 -30.43
C VAL A 285 16.06 -26.91 -30.05
N LEU A 286 16.93 -26.97 -29.04
CA LEU A 286 17.70 -25.82 -28.55
C LEU A 286 18.60 -25.22 -29.65
N ASP A 287 19.35 -26.05 -30.35
CA ASP A 287 20.24 -25.63 -31.44
C ASP A 287 19.43 -24.96 -32.56
N HIS A 288 18.28 -25.54 -32.90
CA HIS A 288 17.39 -24.97 -33.92
C HIS A 288 16.80 -23.63 -33.49
N MET A 289 16.47 -23.45 -32.21
CA MET A 289 16.07 -22.15 -31.66
C MET A 289 17.17 -21.09 -31.79
N LYS A 290 18.44 -21.46 -31.53
CA LYS A 290 19.60 -20.57 -31.72
C LYS A 290 19.81 -20.20 -33.17
N GLU A 291 19.77 -21.19 -34.06
CA GLU A 291 20.11 -21.01 -35.49
C GLU A 291 19.01 -20.33 -36.29
N SER A 292 17.74 -20.66 -36.02
CA SER A 292 16.62 -20.25 -36.88
C SER A 292 15.72 -19.17 -36.28
N TYR A 293 15.72 -19.01 -34.95
CA TYR A 293 14.81 -18.10 -34.25
C TYR A 293 15.53 -17.01 -33.44
N GLY A 294 16.86 -17.00 -33.47
CA GLY A 294 17.67 -15.97 -32.84
C GLY A 294 17.69 -16.06 -31.31
N LEU A 295 17.66 -17.28 -30.75
CA LEU A 295 17.85 -17.48 -29.31
C LEU A 295 19.28 -17.02 -28.94
N CYS A 296 19.36 -15.97 -28.14
CA CYS A 296 20.62 -15.39 -27.67
C CYS A 296 21.21 -16.25 -26.54
N ASP A 297 22.53 -16.21 -26.33
CA ASP A 297 23.14 -16.93 -25.21
C ASP A 297 22.57 -16.47 -23.86
N TYR A 298 22.33 -17.44 -22.97
CA TYR A 298 21.81 -17.18 -21.64
C TYR A 298 22.86 -16.45 -20.80
N ILE A 299 22.47 -15.31 -20.24
CA ILE A 299 23.26 -14.63 -19.21
C ILE A 299 22.42 -14.65 -17.94
N SER A 300 22.93 -15.32 -16.91
CA SER A 300 22.23 -15.37 -15.63
C SER A 300 22.17 -13.96 -15.01
N PRO A 301 21.00 -13.49 -14.56
CA PRO A 301 20.89 -12.21 -13.89
C PRO A 301 21.59 -12.24 -12.52
N THR A 302 22.18 -11.12 -12.13
CA THR A 302 22.74 -10.96 -10.78
C THR A 302 21.70 -10.40 -9.82
N ILE A 303 21.68 -10.92 -8.59
CA ILE A 303 20.85 -10.39 -7.51
C ILE A 303 21.59 -9.17 -6.93
N ASP A 304 21.22 -7.96 -7.35
CA ASP A 304 21.92 -6.72 -6.98
C ASP A 304 20.95 -5.56 -6.67
N THR A 305 19.85 -5.84 -5.97
CA THR A 305 18.96 -4.76 -5.52
C THR A 305 18.51 -4.92 -4.08
N ASP A 306 18.51 -3.81 -3.34
CA ASP A 306 17.86 -3.62 -2.04
C ASP A 306 16.40 -3.12 -2.20
N LYS A 307 15.77 -3.47 -3.33
CA LYS A 307 14.38 -3.09 -3.61
C LYS A 307 13.47 -3.82 -2.62
N LYS A 308 12.79 -3.04 -1.77
CA LYS A 308 11.86 -3.53 -0.75
C LYS A 308 10.48 -3.67 -1.38
N PHE A 309 9.76 -4.70 -0.98
CA PHE A 309 8.39 -4.98 -1.39
C PHE A 309 7.53 -5.05 -0.14
N VAL A 310 6.38 -4.38 -0.12
CA VAL A 310 5.51 -4.33 1.05
C VAL A 310 4.14 -4.90 0.72
N PHE A 311 3.74 -5.93 1.45
CA PHE A 311 2.42 -6.53 1.34
C PHE A 311 1.58 -6.15 2.57
N VAL A 312 0.47 -5.46 2.33
CA VAL A 312 -0.43 -5.00 3.40
C VAL A 312 -1.65 -5.93 3.46
N ILE A 313 -1.92 -6.45 4.66
CA ILE A 313 -3.06 -7.32 4.95
C ILE A 313 -3.97 -6.60 5.93
N ASP A 314 -5.05 -6.04 5.43
CA ASP A 314 -6.06 -5.39 6.26
C ASP A 314 -7.02 -6.41 6.87
N GLU A 315 -7.51 -6.08 8.07
CA GLU A 315 -8.36 -6.95 8.88
C GLU A 315 -7.78 -8.38 8.98
N ILE A 316 -6.46 -8.49 9.21
CA ILE A 316 -5.70 -9.76 9.15
C ILE A 316 -6.28 -10.85 10.08
N ASN A 317 -6.99 -10.43 11.11
CA ASN A 317 -7.59 -11.26 12.13
C ASN A 317 -8.94 -11.87 11.68
N ARG A 318 -9.58 -11.34 10.64
CA ARG A 318 -10.86 -11.84 10.10
C ARG A 318 -10.76 -13.09 9.23
N GLY A 319 -9.55 -13.60 9.00
CA GLY A 319 -9.31 -14.83 8.26
C GLY A 319 -8.44 -15.81 9.06
N GLU A 320 -8.60 -17.10 8.79
CA GLU A 320 -7.80 -18.17 9.42
C GLU A 320 -6.39 -18.19 8.83
N ILE A 321 -5.49 -17.36 9.39
CA ILE A 321 -4.17 -17.09 8.79
C ILE A 321 -3.37 -18.37 8.53
N SER A 322 -3.40 -19.33 9.46
CA SER A 322 -2.69 -20.61 9.32
C SER A 322 -3.18 -21.37 8.07
N LYS A 323 -4.49 -21.36 7.81
CA LYS A 323 -5.09 -21.99 6.64
C LYS A 323 -4.83 -21.20 5.36
N ILE A 324 -4.93 -19.88 5.42
CA ILE A 324 -4.70 -18.99 4.27
C ILE A 324 -3.25 -19.09 3.77
N PHE A 325 -2.28 -19.08 4.69
CA PHE A 325 -0.86 -19.21 4.31
C PHE A 325 -0.46 -20.64 3.98
N GLY A 326 -1.16 -21.65 4.51
CA GLY A 326 -0.83 -23.06 4.32
C GLY A 326 0.63 -23.35 4.69
N GLU A 327 1.39 -23.91 3.75
CA GLU A 327 2.81 -24.26 3.95
C GLU A 327 3.70 -23.02 4.07
N LEU A 328 3.29 -21.90 3.46
CA LEU A 328 4.03 -20.63 3.54
C LEU A 328 4.08 -20.06 4.96
N PHE A 329 3.24 -20.58 5.85
CA PHE A 329 3.25 -20.24 7.27
C PHE A 329 4.61 -20.55 7.91
N PHE A 330 5.36 -21.50 7.38
CA PHE A 330 6.76 -21.72 7.75
C PHE A 330 7.66 -20.59 7.24
N SER A 331 7.63 -20.30 5.94
CA SER A 331 8.50 -19.33 5.26
C SER A 331 8.21 -17.87 5.61
N ILE A 332 7.06 -17.57 6.22
CA ILE A 332 6.70 -16.19 6.60
C ILE A 332 7.60 -15.67 7.72
N ASP A 333 8.10 -16.58 8.55
CA ASP A 333 9.07 -16.30 9.60
C ASP A 333 10.33 -15.69 8.99
N PRO A 334 10.76 -14.48 9.42
CA PRO A 334 11.90 -13.79 8.82
C PRO A 334 13.18 -14.61 8.78
N GLY A 335 13.38 -15.53 9.73
CA GLY A 335 14.55 -16.42 9.79
C GLY A 335 14.57 -17.52 8.72
N TYR A 336 13.41 -17.85 8.15
CA TYR A 336 13.25 -18.90 7.13
C TYR A 336 12.94 -18.33 5.73
N ARG A 337 13.15 -17.03 5.50
CA ARG A 337 12.95 -16.45 4.16
C ARG A 337 14.10 -16.78 3.22
N GLY A 338 13.81 -16.83 1.93
CA GLY A 338 14.76 -17.28 0.91
C GLY A 338 14.74 -18.79 0.74
N LYS A 339 15.78 -19.34 0.10
CA LYS A 339 15.88 -20.78 -0.18
C LYS A 339 15.84 -21.66 1.08
N ASP A 340 16.28 -21.13 2.22
CA ASP A 340 16.33 -21.87 3.49
C ASP A 340 14.95 -22.26 4.04
N GLY A 341 13.87 -21.58 3.60
CA GLY A 341 12.50 -21.96 3.92
C GLY A 341 11.66 -22.22 2.68
N GLU A 342 12.25 -22.89 1.71
CA GLU A 342 11.53 -23.44 0.56
C GLU A 342 10.51 -24.52 1.00
N VAL A 343 9.33 -24.47 0.41
CA VAL A 343 8.22 -25.39 0.68
C VAL A 343 7.57 -25.82 -0.63
N SER A 344 7.08 -27.06 -0.65
CA SER A 344 6.17 -27.53 -1.69
C SER A 344 4.76 -27.04 -1.36
N THR A 345 4.12 -26.36 -2.29
CA THR A 345 2.76 -25.85 -2.13
C THR A 345 1.72 -26.98 -2.25
N GLN A 346 0.47 -26.75 -1.83
CA GLN A 346 -0.60 -27.77 -1.89
C GLN A 346 -0.79 -28.39 -3.28
N TYR A 347 -0.59 -27.60 -4.35
CA TYR A 347 -0.74 -28.06 -5.72
C TYR A 347 0.60 -28.34 -6.39
N ALA A 348 1.66 -28.63 -5.61
CA ALA A 348 3.01 -28.84 -6.14
C ALA A 348 3.08 -29.91 -7.25
N ASN A 349 2.31 -30.99 -7.09
CA ASN A 349 2.25 -32.08 -8.08
C ASN A 349 1.60 -31.70 -9.42
N LEU A 350 0.96 -30.52 -9.49
CA LEU A 350 0.37 -29.98 -10.72
C LEU A 350 1.29 -28.96 -11.40
N HIS A 351 2.40 -28.57 -10.76
CA HIS A 351 3.43 -27.78 -11.43
C HIS A 351 4.19 -28.66 -12.41
N GLU A 352 4.66 -28.05 -13.49
CA GLU A 352 5.49 -28.75 -14.48
C GLU A 352 6.89 -29.07 -13.93
N THR A 353 7.33 -28.34 -12.90
CA THR A 353 8.65 -28.42 -12.29
C THR A 353 8.55 -28.80 -10.81
N ASP A 354 9.56 -29.51 -10.28
CA ASP A 354 9.69 -29.77 -8.84
C ASP A 354 10.18 -28.55 -8.03
N ASP A 355 10.14 -27.35 -8.62
CA ASP A 355 10.59 -26.11 -7.98
C ASP A 355 9.73 -25.79 -6.76
N LYS A 356 10.41 -25.63 -5.63
CA LYS A 356 9.78 -25.21 -4.39
C LYS A 356 9.60 -23.71 -4.33
N PHE A 357 8.57 -23.31 -3.60
CA PHE A 357 8.27 -21.92 -3.38
C PHE A 357 8.88 -21.42 -2.06
N TYR A 358 9.25 -20.14 -2.02
CA TYR A 358 9.69 -19.47 -0.78
C TYR A 358 9.37 -18.00 -0.83
N ILE A 359 9.21 -17.38 0.35
CA ILE A 359 9.02 -15.93 0.51
C ILE A 359 10.38 -15.22 0.42
N PRO A 360 10.56 -14.26 -0.51
CA PRO A 360 11.79 -13.47 -0.64
C PRO A 360 12.17 -12.65 0.61
N LYS A 361 13.47 -12.48 0.85
CA LYS A 361 14.01 -11.72 2.00
C LYS A 361 13.71 -10.21 1.93
N ASN A 362 13.41 -9.69 0.74
CA ASN A 362 13.08 -8.28 0.49
C ASN A 362 11.58 -7.94 0.62
N ILE A 363 10.74 -8.92 0.96
CA ILE A 363 9.34 -8.67 1.29
C ILE A 363 9.21 -8.20 2.74
N TYR A 364 8.23 -7.35 2.98
CA TYR A 364 7.81 -6.85 4.29
C TYR A 364 6.30 -6.98 4.38
N ILE A 365 5.78 -7.42 5.52
CA ILE A 365 4.34 -7.63 5.70
C ILE A 365 3.83 -6.71 6.81
N ILE A 366 2.76 -5.98 6.52
CA ILE A 366 2.06 -5.13 7.50
C ILE A 366 0.63 -5.65 7.62
N GLY A 367 0.30 -6.24 8.75
CA GLY A 367 -1.09 -6.57 9.11
C GLY A 367 -1.75 -5.40 9.86
N THR A 368 -3.04 -5.20 9.69
CA THR A 368 -3.85 -4.29 10.53
C THR A 368 -5.01 -5.05 11.14
N MET A 369 -5.27 -4.85 12.44
CA MET A 369 -6.38 -5.51 13.14
C MET A 369 -7.04 -4.59 14.16
N ASN A 370 -8.36 -4.70 14.31
CA ASN A 370 -9.09 -4.08 15.40
C ASN A 370 -9.11 -5.01 16.62
N ASP A 371 -8.88 -4.46 17.81
CA ASP A 371 -8.81 -5.26 19.04
C ASP A 371 -10.16 -5.80 19.50
N ILE A 372 -11.25 -5.13 19.13
CA ILE A 372 -12.60 -5.44 19.62
C ILE A 372 -13.38 -6.40 18.71
N ASP A 373 -12.85 -6.75 17.55
CA ASP A 373 -13.56 -7.63 16.62
C ASP A 373 -13.67 -9.02 17.28
N ARG A 374 -14.86 -9.33 17.82
CA ARG A 374 -15.16 -10.55 18.59
C ARG A 374 -15.30 -11.82 17.72
N SER A 375 -15.42 -11.67 16.40
CA SER A 375 -15.70 -12.75 15.42
C SER A 375 -14.45 -13.31 14.76
N VAL A 376 -13.34 -13.35 15.48
CA VAL A 376 -11.99 -13.34 14.93
C VAL A 376 -11.20 -14.53 15.44
N ASP A 377 -10.43 -15.16 14.55
CA ASP A 377 -9.52 -16.24 14.94
C ASP A 377 -8.51 -15.75 15.98
N THR A 378 -8.41 -16.48 17.08
CA THR A 378 -7.43 -16.19 18.12
C THR A 378 -6.03 -16.44 17.57
N PHE A 379 -5.20 -15.39 17.53
CA PHE A 379 -3.80 -15.53 17.10
C PHE A 379 -3.05 -16.52 17.99
N ASP A 380 -2.70 -17.66 17.41
CA ASP A 380 -1.89 -18.68 18.06
C ASP A 380 -0.45 -18.18 18.34
N PHE A 381 0.23 -18.83 19.28
CA PHE A 381 1.61 -18.54 19.67
C PHE A 381 2.57 -18.58 18.48
N ALA A 382 2.32 -19.45 17.49
CA ALA A 382 3.10 -19.50 16.25
C ALA A 382 3.07 -18.18 15.49
N MET A 383 1.91 -17.51 15.43
CA MET A 383 1.80 -16.19 14.80
C MET A 383 2.47 -15.09 15.62
N ARG A 384 2.28 -15.13 16.94
CA ARG A 384 2.92 -14.17 17.87
C ARG A 384 4.45 -14.17 17.79
N ARG A 385 5.05 -15.30 17.40
CA ARG A 385 6.49 -15.41 17.17
C ARG A 385 6.95 -14.79 15.84
N ARG A 386 6.09 -14.82 14.81
CA ARG A 386 6.46 -14.44 13.42
C ARG A 386 6.10 -13.00 13.05
N PHE A 387 5.23 -12.38 13.84
CA PHE A 387 4.85 -10.98 13.71
C PHE A 387 5.22 -10.20 14.96
N ARG A 388 5.71 -8.98 14.76
CA ARG A 388 5.84 -8.02 15.86
C ARG A 388 4.54 -7.24 16.00
N PHE A 389 3.89 -7.35 17.16
CA PHE A 389 2.64 -6.64 17.44
C PHE A 389 2.97 -5.23 17.92
N VAL A 390 2.34 -4.24 17.29
CA VAL A 390 2.54 -2.82 17.57
C VAL A 390 1.19 -2.20 17.83
N GLU A 391 1.02 -1.65 19.02
CA GLU A 391 -0.20 -0.96 19.39
C GLU A 391 -0.20 0.47 18.85
N ILE A 392 -1.33 0.85 18.25
CA ILE A 392 -1.64 2.19 17.74
C ILE A 392 -2.80 2.74 18.56
N THR A 393 -2.47 3.58 19.54
CA THR A 393 -3.45 4.20 20.43
C THR A 393 -4.06 5.45 19.80
N ALA A 394 -5.29 5.80 20.21
CA ALA A 394 -5.95 7.04 19.77
C ALA A 394 -5.09 8.28 20.08
N GLU A 395 -4.47 8.33 21.27
CA GLU A 395 -3.61 9.44 21.68
C GLU A 395 -2.40 9.61 20.74
N SER A 396 -1.77 8.51 20.32
CA SER A 396 -0.61 8.56 19.42
C SER A 396 -0.91 9.10 18.01
N GLN A 397 -2.21 9.20 17.68
CA GLN A 397 -2.71 9.54 16.35
C GLN A 397 -3.47 10.87 16.33
N LEU A 398 -3.44 11.65 17.43
CA LEU A 398 -4.18 12.91 17.53
C LEU A 398 -3.76 14.00 16.55
N GLY A 399 -2.50 14.02 16.11
CA GLY A 399 -2.04 15.00 15.11
C GLY A 399 -2.84 14.90 13.80
N MET A 400 -3.54 13.75 13.59
CA MET A 400 -4.70 13.52 12.75
C MET A 400 -5.41 14.73 12.21
N LEU A 401 -5.74 15.50 13.22
CA LEU A 401 -6.79 16.46 13.25
C LEU A 401 -6.23 17.86 13.00
N ASP A 402 -4.92 18.05 13.12
CA ASP A 402 -4.26 19.36 13.09
C ASP A 402 -4.51 20.07 11.77
N GLU A 403 -4.11 19.44 10.68
CA GLU A 403 -4.24 20.02 9.35
C GLU A 403 -5.71 20.03 8.87
N PRO A 404 -6.51 18.95 9.01
CA PRO A 404 -7.88 18.95 8.53
C PRO A 404 -8.82 19.87 9.33
N LEU A 405 -8.67 19.96 10.65
CA LEU A 405 -9.59 20.73 11.50
C LEU A 405 -9.10 22.14 11.83
N GLY A 406 -7.82 22.45 11.57
CA GLY A 406 -7.25 23.78 11.78
C GLY A 406 -7.48 24.27 13.21
N ASP A 407 -8.10 25.45 13.35
CA ASP A 407 -8.39 26.06 14.65
C ASP A 407 -9.30 25.20 15.55
N GLY A 408 -10.13 24.33 14.96
CA GLY A 408 -11.00 23.40 15.68
C GLY A 408 -10.30 22.13 16.19
N ALA A 409 -9.04 21.90 15.83
CA ALA A 409 -8.31 20.67 16.15
C ALA A 409 -8.17 20.46 17.66
N GLU A 410 -7.85 21.50 18.43
CA GLU A 410 -7.64 21.36 19.88
C GLU A 410 -8.94 21.03 20.63
N GLU A 411 -10.08 21.59 20.22
CA GLU A 411 -11.38 21.23 20.78
C GLU A 411 -11.72 19.77 20.45
N ALA A 412 -11.54 19.35 19.20
CA ALA A 412 -11.74 17.97 18.77
C ALA A 412 -10.91 16.97 19.59
N LYS A 413 -9.60 17.24 19.75
CA LYS A 413 -8.70 16.41 20.57
C LYS A 413 -9.17 16.34 22.02
N MET A 414 -9.60 17.46 22.59
CA MET A 414 -10.06 17.49 23.99
C MET A 414 -11.33 16.65 24.18
N ARG A 415 -12.34 16.83 23.32
CA ARG A 415 -13.58 16.04 23.36
C ARG A 415 -13.32 14.56 23.19
N LEU A 416 -12.41 14.19 22.28
CA LEU A 416 -12.00 12.80 22.08
C LEU A 416 -11.33 12.20 23.32
N ARG A 417 -10.41 12.94 23.97
CA ARG A 417 -9.78 12.49 25.23
C ARG A 417 -10.80 12.33 26.35
N ASN A 418 -11.72 13.28 26.50
CA ASN A 418 -12.77 13.22 27.51
C ASN A 418 -13.69 12.03 27.29
N LEU A 419 -14.09 11.78 26.03
CA LEU A 419 -14.90 10.62 25.67
C LEU A 419 -14.17 9.32 25.97
N ASN A 420 -12.92 9.16 25.52
CA ASN A 420 -12.14 7.95 25.76
C ASN A 420 -11.89 7.68 27.25
N ALA A 421 -11.60 8.72 28.04
CA ALA A 421 -11.46 8.60 29.49
C ALA A 421 -12.77 8.23 30.20
N ALA A 422 -13.93 8.52 29.59
CA ALA A 422 -15.23 8.06 30.09
C ALA A 422 -15.51 6.62 29.66
N ILE A 423 -15.16 6.23 28.42
CA ILE A 423 -15.27 4.84 27.92
C ILE A 423 -14.50 3.87 28.82
N GLU A 424 -13.27 4.19 29.24
CA GLU A 424 -12.48 3.33 30.13
C GLU A 424 -13.10 3.11 31.51
N LYS A 425 -14.04 3.96 31.93
CA LYS A 425 -14.73 3.85 33.22
C LYS A 425 -16.05 3.07 33.14
N VAL A 426 -16.53 2.78 31.94
CA VAL A 426 -17.74 1.98 31.74
C VAL A 426 -17.40 0.52 32.04
N GLU A 427 -18.25 -0.14 32.83
CA GLU A 427 -18.12 -1.55 33.12
C GLU A 427 -18.13 -2.36 31.80
N GLU A 428 -17.28 -3.39 31.69
CA GLU A 428 -17.06 -4.21 30.49
C GLU A 428 -16.33 -3.54 29.30
N LEU A 429 -16.11 -2.21 29.32
CA LEU A 429 -15.29 -1.52 28.32
C LEU A 429 -13.86 -1.29 28.81
N ASN A 430 -12.95 -1.04 27.87
CA ASN A 430 -11.53 -0.76 28.14
C ASN A 430 -10.91 0.02 26.96
N SER A 431 -9.60 0.24 26.99
CA SER A 431 -8.87 1.00 25.97
C SER A 431 -9.01 0.46 24.54
N HIS A 432 -9.36 -0.81 24.34
CA HIS A 432 -9.63 -1.38 23.02
C HIS A 432 -10.90 -0.80 22.37
N TYR A 433 -11.83 -0.30 23.18
CA TYR A 433 -13.07 0.36 22.77
C TYR A 433 -12.92 1.87 22.60
N HIS A 434 -11.71 2.41 22.68
CA HIS A 434 -11.50 3.82 22.39
C HIS A 434 -11.99 4.20 21.00
N VAL A 435 -12.62 5.36 20.91
CA VAL A 435 -12.85 6.01 19.62
C VAL A 435 -11.52 6.53 19.13
N GLY A 436 -11.17 6.23 17.88
CA GLY A 436 -9.96 6.75 17.27
C GLY A 436 -10.17 8.11 16.58
N PRO A 437 -9.10 8.89 16.38
CA PRO A 437 -9.17 10.24 15.83
C PRO A 437 -9.74 10.30 14.40
N SER A 438 -9.64 9.24 13.60
CA SER A 438 -10.15 9.28 12.23
C SER A 438 -11.66 9.48 12.15
N TYR A 439 -12.42 9.15 13.21
CA TYR A 439 -13.84 9.50 13.30
C TYR A 439 -14.05 11.01 13.29
N PHE A 440 -13.19 11.79 13.96
CA PHE A 440 -13.30 13.24 14.03
C PHE A 440 -12.98 13.95 12.71
N LEU A 441 -12.40 13.25 11.72
CA LEU A 441 -12.27 13.78 10.35
C LEU A 441 -13.64 13.96 9.68
N LYS A 442 -14.67 13.20 10.12
CA LYS A 442 -16.06 13.33 9.64
C LYS A 442 -16.74 14.61 10.10
N LEU A 443 -16.15 15.34 11.03
CA LEU A 443 -16.67 16.64 11.49
C LEU A 443 -16.78 17.65 10.33
N GLN A 444 -15.91 17.57 9.32
CA GLN A 444 -15.99 18.38 8.11
C GLN A 444 -17.25 18.09 7.27
N GLU A 445 -17.80 16.86 7.34
CA GLU A 445 -18.98 16.45 6.56
C GLU A 445 -20.27 17.05 7.13
N VAL A 446 -20.24 17.49 8.39
CA VAL A 446 -21.37 18.10 9.11
C VAL A 446 -21.11 19.56 9.47
N ASP A 447 -20.32 20.26 8.65
CA ASP A 447 -20.02 21.70 8.79
C ASP A 447 -19.54 22.08 10.21
N PHE A 448 -18.74 21.20 10.81
CA PHE A 448 -18.20 21.35 12.16
C PHE A 448 -19.25 21.43 13.28
N ASP A 449 -20.48 20.95 13.05
CA ASP A 449 -21.51 20.82 14.07
C ASP A 449 -21.31 19.56 14.92
N TYR A 450 -20.85 19.75 16.16
CA TYR A 450 -20.64 18.66 17.12
C TYR A 450 -21.92 17.93 17.56
N LYS A 451 -23.10 18.55 17.44
CA LYS A 451 -24.38 17.90 17.75
C LYS A 451 -24.73 16.90 16.65
N LEU A 452 -24.62 17.30 15.39
CA LEU A 452 -24.81 16.41 14.25
C LEU A 452 -23.72 15.35 14.19
N PHE A 453 -22.46 15.72 14.40
CA PHE A 453 -21.35 14.77 14.46
C PHE A 453 -21.57 13.68 15.51
N TRP A 454 -22.06 14.07 16.71
CA TRP A 454 -22.42 13.11 17.74
C TRP A 454 -23.55 12.20 17.28
N SER A 455 -24.69 12.75 16.81
CA SER A 455 -25.86 11.94 16.47
C SER A 455 -25.60 10.97 15.33
N ASP A 456 -24.80 11.38 14.34
CA ASP A 456 -24.70 10.68 13.06
C ASP A 456 -23.52 9.69 13.02
N TYR A 457 -22.44 9.96 13.77
CA TYR A 457 -21.20 9.17 13.68
C TYR A 457 -20.75 8.57 15.01
N ILE A 458 -20.80 9.32 16.12
CA ILE A 458 -20.27 8.82 17.41
C ILE A 458 -21.31 7.99 18.16
N LYS A 459 -22.55 8.48 18.25
CA LYS A 459 -23.63 7.82 18.98
C LYS A 459 -23.89 6.39 18.45
N PRO A 460 -24.04 6.15 17.14
CA PRO A 460 -24.33 4.80 16.65
C PRO A 460 -23.21 3.80 16.96
N LEU A 461 -21.95 4.24 16.92
CA LEU A 461 -20.79 3.42 17.29
C LEU A 461 -20.84 2.99 18.77
N LEU A 462 -21.19 3.93 19.67
CA LEU A 462 -21.27 3.65 21.09
C LEU A 462 -22.48 2.79 21.44
N GLU A 463 -23.61 2.95 20.74
CA GLU A 463 -24.77 2.05 20.85
C GLU A 463 -24.37 0.61 20.50
N ASP A 464 -23.55 0.40 19.45
CA ASP A 464 -23.01 -0.93 19.13
C ASP A 464 -22.09 -1.48 20.23
N TYR A 465 -21.29 -0.63 20.90
CA TYR A 465 -20.43 -1.06 22.02
C TYR A 465 -21.22 -1.45 23.26
N LEU A 466 -22.31 -0.74 23.54
CA LEU A 466 -23.16 -0.94 24.71
C LEU A 466 -24.27 -1.95 24.47
N ARG A 467 -24.36 -2.52 23.26
CA ARG A 467 -25.43 -3.43 22.87
C ARG A 467 -25.56 -4.60 23.83
N GLY A 468 -26.71 -4.69 24.49
CA GLY A 468 -27.01 -5.75 25.46
C GLY A 468 -26.66 -5.39 26.92
N SER A 469 -26.14 -4.18 27.17
CA SER A 469 -25.99 -3.62 28.52
C SER A 469 -27.35 -3.18 29.08
N TYR A 470 -27.57 -3.41 30.38
CA TYR A 470 -28.80 -3.00 31.08
C TYR A 470 -28.92 -1.48 31.27
N GLU A 471 -27.79 -0.76 31.25
CA GLU A 471 -27.69 0.69 31.51
C GLU A 471 -27.30 1.47 30.25
N GLU A 472 -27.60 0.95 29.06
CA GLU A 472 -27.22 1.52 27.77
C GLU A 472 -27.55 3.03 27.67
N VAL A 473 -28.78 3.42 28.02
CA VAL A 473 -29.26 4.81 27.92
C VAL A 473 -28.50 5.73 28.87
N GLU A 474 -28.36 5.35 30.15
CA GLU A 474 -27.68 6.15 31.17
C GLU A 474 -26.17 6.28 30.89
N THR A 475 -25.57 5.18 30.44
CA THR A 475 -24.17 5.15 30.03
C THR A 475 -23.94 6.06 28.83
N LEU A 476 -24.80 6.00 27.81
CA LEU A 476 -24.69 6.83 26.62
C LEU A 476 -24.86 8.33 26.94
N GLU A 477 -25.76 8.68 27.87
CA GLU A 477 -25.87 10.05 28.39
C GLU A 477 -24.60 10.51 29.11
N THR A 478 -23.97 9.63 29.88
CA THR A 478 -22.71 9.91 30.58
C THR A 478 -21.57 10.13 29.58
N LEU A 479 -21.47 9.30 28.54
CA LEU A 479 -20.52 9.46 27.45
C LEU A 479 -20.76 10.76 26.67
N LYS A 480 -22.03 11.12 26.42
CA LYS A 480 -22.39 12.40 25.79
C LYS A 480 -21.92 13.59 26.63
N LYS A 481 -22.20 13.57 27.93
CA LYS A 481 -21.78 14.63 28.87
C LYS A 481 -20.26 14.78 28.88
N ALA A 482 -19.50 13.68 28.80
CA ALA A 482 -18.05 13.72 28.70
C ALA A 482 -17.58 14.33 27.38
N PHE A 483 -18.17 13.92 26.25
CA PHE A 483 -17.88 14.46 24.93
C PHE A 483 -18.21 15.96 24.78
N ASP A 484 -19.22 16.47 25.50
CA ASP A 484 -19.62 17.88 25.44
C ASP A 484 -18.74 18.82 26.26
N LYS A 485 -17.82 18.29 27.08
CA LYS A 485 -16.87 19.12 27.84
C LYS A 485 -15.83 19.74 26.90
N THR A 486 -15.82 21.08 26.86
CA THR A 486 -14.86 21.91 26.11
C THR A 486 -13.77 22.54 26.98
N SER A 487 -13.71 22.19 28.27
CA SER A 487 -12.63 22.58 29.18
C SER A 487 -12.23 21.46 30.13
N ASN A 488 -10.96 21.46 30.55
CA ASN A 488 -10.46 20.58 31.60
C ASN A 488 -11.00 21.05 32.96
N GLU A 489 -12.25 20.73 33.28
CA GLU A 489 -12.64 20.66 34.68
C GLU A 489 -11.93 19.46 35.31
N ARG A 490 -10.71 19.68 35.82
CA ARG A 490 -10.17 18.83 36.87
C ARG A 490 -11.11 18.98 38.06
N THR A 491 -12.05 18.05 38.22
CA THR A 491 -12.76 17.88 39.47
C THR A 491 -11.74 17.51 40.54
N ASN A 492 -11.28 18.51 41.28
CA ASN A 492 -10.77 18.31 42.63
C ASN A 492 -11.91 17.72 43.45
N GLN A 493 -11.98 16.39 43.57
CA GLN A 493 -12.62 15.80 44.73
C GLN A 493 -11.69 16.05 45.92
N SER A 494 -12.00 17.12 46.63
CA SER A 494 -11.51 17.39 47.97
C SER A 494 -11.83 16.20 48.87
N ILE A 495 -10.78 15.68 49.49
CA ILE A 495 -10.86 14.83 50.68
C ILE A 495 -11.58 15.63 51.77
N THR A 496 -12.83 15.29 52.02
CA THR A 496 -13.51 15.41 53.31
C THR A 496 -13.83 13.96 53.67
N GLY A 497 -13.14 13.28 54.57
CA GLY A 497 -12.84 13.71 55.93
C GLY A 497 -13.84 13.05 56.85
N ASP A 498 -13.74 11.72 57.01
CA ASP A 498 -14.33 10.98 58.12
C ASP A 498 -13.21 10.16 58.77
N ASN A 499 -12.61 10.78 59.78
CA ASN A 499 -11.79 10.13 60.79
C ASN A 499 -12.73 9.74 61.96
N GLU A 500 -13.19 8.50 61.94
CA GLU A 500 -13.51 7.71 63.14
C GLU A 500 -12.93 6.32 62.81
N GLY A 501 -11.83 5.87 63.40
CA GLY A 501 -11.58 5.78 64.83
C GLY A 501 -11.89 4.36 65.26
N ASP A 502 -10.96 3.42 65.04
CA ASP A 502 -10.84 2.29 65.97
C ASP A 502 -9.42 1.72 65.97
N GLY A 503 -8.90 1.54 67.18
CA GLY A 503 -7.55 1.06 67.45
C GLY A 503 -7.51 -0.45 67.70
N ASN A 504 -6.28 -0.89 67.95
CA ASN A 504 -5.84 -2.22 68.39
C ASN A 504 -5.72 -3.28 67.29
N ASP A 505 -4.47 -3.62 66.96
CA ASP A 505 -3.95 -4.91 67.44
C ASP A 505 -2.41 -4.91 67.43
N ASP A 506 -1.84 -4.71 68.61
CA ASP A 506 -0.58 -5.35 68.99
C ASP A 506 -0.97 -6.70 69.58
N THR A 507 -0.49 -7.82 69.01
CA THR A 507 0.09 -8.89 69.83
C THR A 507 0.88 -9.89 68.97
N ASP A 508 2.18 -9.87 69.25
CA ASP A 508 3.11 -11.00 69.18
C ASP A 508 2.52 -12.28 69.83
N ASN A 509 2.51 -13.42 69.12
CA ASN A 509 3.15 -14.67 69.56
C ASN A 509 2.73 -15.91 68.75
N ARG A 510 3.77 -16.69 68.39
CA ARG A 510 3.86 -18.11 67.97
C ARG A 510 3.78 -18.45 66.49
#